data_AF-A0A645G6D4-F1
#
_entry.id   AF-A0A645G6D4-F1
#
_cell.length_a   1.000
_cell.length_b   1.000
_cell.length_c   1.000
_cell.angle_alpha   90.00
_cell.angle_beta   90.00
_cell.angle_gamma   90.00
#
_symmetry.space_group_name_H-M   'P 1'
#
loop_
_entity.id
_entity.type
_entity.pdbx_description
1 polymer ?
#
loop_
_entity_poly.entity_id
_entity_poly.type
_entity_poly.pdbx_seq_one_letter_code
_entity_poly.pdbx_strand_id
1 'polypeptide(L)'
;MTNIYTFSDLSEMHLYPCAYSMTFNVTGDRLNAILNQRSQDTLTANNWNVVQYAVLLHMLAQVSGFKAGEFIHVISDMHIYDRHIPIIEKLIKRKPFEAPMFKMNDKIKNFYDFTVDDFEIADYKYGESVGKIPIAI
;
A
#
# COMPACT_ATOMS: atom_id res chain seq x y z
N MET A 1 10.05 -10.51 -9.88
CA MET A 1 10.24 -10.26 -8.44
C MET A 1 11.08 -9.01 -8.30
N THR A 2 10.69 -8.08 -7.43
CA THR A 2 11.48 -6.92 -7.03
C THR A 2 11.85 -7.06 -5.56
N ASN A 3 13.06 -6.67 -5.18
CA ASN A 3 13.53 -6.72 -3.79
C ASN A 3 14.45 -5.53 -3.55
N ILE A 4 14.21 -4.80 -2.47
CA ILE A 4 15.01 -3.62 -2.08
C ILE A 4 15.83 -3.87 -0.81
N TYR A 5 15.82 -5.09 -0.28
CA TYR A 5 16.61 -5.51 0.88
C TYR A 5 18.00 -6.00 0.47
N THR A 6 18.85 -5.08 0.01
CA THR A 6 20.23 -5.40 -0.39
C THR A 6 21.15 -5.32 0.84
N PHE A 7 21.72 -6.46 1.26
CA PHE A 7 22.49 -6.54 2.51
C PHE A 7 23.68 -5.58 2.57
N SER A 8 24.41 -5.41 1.47
CA SER A 8 25.56 -4.50 1.38
C SER A 8 25.18 -3.03 1.60
N ASP A 9 23.93 -2.68 1.32
CA ASP A 9 23.47 -1.30 1.30
C ASP A 9 22.83 -0.93 2.64
N LEU A 10 22.47 -1.91 3.47
CA LEU A 10 21.72 -1.70 4.71
C LEU A 10 22.41 -0.71 5.65
N SER A 11 23.72 -0.82 5.82
CA SER A 11 24.49 0.07 6.71
C SER A 11 24.50 1.54 6.27
N GLU A 12 24.18 1.81 5.00
CA GLU A 12 24.14 3.16 4.43
C GLU A 12 22.71 3.76 4.49
N MET A 13 21.69 2.97 4.80
CA MET A 13 20.31 3.43 4.85
C MET A 13 19.96 4.08 6.19
N HIS A 14 19.24 5.20 6.16
CA HIS A 14 18.68 5.80 7.38
C HIS A 14 17.67 4.88 8.10
N LEU A 15 16.96 4.04 7.34
CA LEU A 15 16.05 3.03 7.87
C LEU A 15 15.96 1.87 6.88
N TYR A 16 16.02 0.63 7.39
CA TYR A 16 15.93 -0.55 6.54
C TYR A 16 14.54 -0.69 5.92
N PRO A 17 14.40 -1.23 4.70
CA PRO A 17 13.10 -1.34 4.05
C PRO A 17 12.09 -2.14 4.87
N CYS A 18 10.93 -1.55 5.17
CA CYS A 18 9.84 -2.25 5.86
C CYS A 18 9.15 -3.22 4.91
N ALA A 19 8.53 -2.66 3.86
CA ALA A 19 7.99 -3.37 2.72
C ALA A 19 9.12 -3.60 1.71
N TYR A 20 9.61 -4.83 1.59
CA TYR A 20 10.93 -5.08 1.03
C TYR A 20 10.93 -5.89 -0.27
N SER A 21 9.88 -6.65 -0.57
CA SER A 21 9.81 -7.39 -1.83
C SER A 21 8.40 -7.47 -2.39
N MET A 22 8.31 -7.46 -3.73
CA MET A 22 7.10 -7.82 -4.45
C MET A 22 7.35 -8.96 -5.43
N THR A 23 6.48 -9.96 -5.38
CA THR A 23 6.41 -11.03 -6.38
C THR A 23 5.14 -10.83 -7.19
N PHE A 24 5.23 -10.99 -8.50
CA PHE A 24 4.11 -10.85 -9.42
C PHE A 24 3.85 -12.15 -10.15
N ASN A 25 2.59 -12.46 -10.42
CA ASN A 25 2.20 -13.60 -11.26
C ASN A 25 1.01 -13.23 -12.14
N VAL A 26 0.96 -13.83 -13.32
CA VAL A 26 -0.15 -13.67 -14.26
C VAL A 26 -1.08 -14.88 -14.18
N THR A 27 -2.38 -14.63 -14.11
CA THR A 27 -3.41 -15.67 -14.18
C THR A 27 -4.53 -15.18 -15.09
N GLY A 28 -4.67 -15.80 -16.26
CA GLY A 28 -5.57 -15.30 -17.29
C GLY A 28 -5.17 -13.91 -17.78
N ASP A 29 -6.09 -12.95 -17.70
CA ASP A 29 -5.88 -11.55 -18.06
C ASP A 29 -5.50 -10.65 -16.86
N ARG A 30 -5.11 -11.25 -15.73
CA ARG A 30 -4.83 -10.53 -14.48
C ARG A 30 -3.38 -10.63 -14.03
N LEU A 31 -2.83 -9.49 -13.61
CA LEU A 31 -1.57 -9.38 -12.89
C LEU A 31 -1.86 -9.35 -11.39
N ASN A 32 -1.40 -10.36 -10.66
CA ASN A 32 -1.51 -10.42 -9.20
C ASN A 32 -0.15 -10.06 -8.56
N ALA A 33 -0.17 -9.66 -7.30
CA ALA A 33 1.03 -9.33 -6.55
C ALA A 33 1.01 -9.82 -5.11
N ILE A 34 2.19 -10.21 -4.61
CA ILE A 34 2.46 -10.52 -3.21
C ILE A 34 3.50 -9.54 -2.70
N LEU A 35 3.15 -8.73 -1.72
CA LEU A 35 4.05 -7.83 -0.99
C LEU A 35 4.52 -8.52 0.29
N ASN A 36 5.83 -8.61 0.51
CA ASN A 36 6.39 -9.00 1.80
C ASN A 36 6.88 -7.78 2.58
N GLN A 37 6.42 -7.67 3.81
CA GLN A 37 6.76 -6.60 4.73
C GLN A 37 7.25 -7.17 6.06
N ARG A 38 8.50 -6.86 6.42
CA ARG A 38 9.12 -7.39 7.65
C ARG A 38 8.59 -6.76 8.93
N SER A 39 8.06 -5.53 8.86
CA SER A 39 7.67 -4.72 10.02
C SER A 39 6.59 -3.71 9.61
N GLN A 40 5.47 -3.67 10.33
CA GLN A 40 4.32 -2.82 10.04
C GLN A 40 3.78 -2.14 11.31
N ASP A 41 3.89 -0.81 11.35
CA ASP A 41 3.07 0.01 12.24
C ASP A 41 1.63 0.03 11.71
N THR A 42 0.74 -0.65 12.42
CA THR A 42 -0.63 -0.86 11.98
C THR A 42 -1.42 0.45 11.88
N LEU A 43 -1.23 1.39 12.81
CA LEU A 43 -2.03 2.60 12.84
C LEU A 43 -1.52 3.66 11.85
N THR A 44 -0.21 3.87 11.80
CA THR A 44 0.34 4.98 11.01
C THR A 44 0.67 4.60 9.58
N ALA A 45 1.12 3.37 9.32
CA ALA A 45 1.74 2.99 8.05
C ALA A 45 0.90 2.00 7.22
N ASN A 46 0.03 1.20 7.84
CA ASN A 46 -0.64 0.12 7.13
C ASN A 46 -1.46 0.57 5.94
N ASN A 47 -2.31 1.59 6.11
CA ASN A 47 -3.12 2.10 5.01
C ASN A 47 -2.25 2.68 3.88
N TRP A 48 -1.15 3.35 4.21
CA TRP A 48 -0.22 3.86 3.19
C TRP A 48 0.42 2.72 2.40
N ASN A 49 0.88 1.67 3.07
CA ASN A 49 1.43 0.48 2.42
C ASN A 49 0.40 -0.21 1.52
N VAL A 50 -0.82 -0.43 2.00
CA VAL A 50 -1.87 -1.07 1.18
C VAL A 50 -2.18 -0.23 -0.06
N VAL A 51 -2.40 1.09 0.10
CA VAL A 51 -2.77 1.97 -1.02
C VAL A 51 -1.64 2.10 -2.03
N GLN A 52 -0.41 2.39 -1.60
CA GLN A 52 0.69 2.65 -2.54
C GLN A 52 1.02 1.42 -3.39
N TYR A 53 0.97 0.21 -2.79
CA TYR A 53 1.30 -1.02 -3.51
C TYR A 53 0.11 -1.55 -4.33
N ALA A 54 -1.13 -1.29 -3.92
CA ALA A 54 -2.30 -1.51 -4.77
C ALA A 54 -2.24 -0.61 -6.02
N VAL A 55 -1.98 0.69 -5.86
CA VAL A 55 -1.82 1.62 -6.98
C VAL A 55 -0.68 1.18 -7.90
N LEU A 56 0.47 0.77 -7.35
CA LEU A 56 1.58 0.22 -8.13
C LEU A 56 1.17 -1.01 -8.95
N LEU A 57 0.39 -1.94 -8.36
CA LEU A 57 -0.14 -3.10 -9.07
C LEU A 57 -1.04 -2.68 -10.24
N HIS A 58 -1.94 -1.71 -10.02
CA HIS A 58 -2.79 -1.16 -11.08
C HIS A 58 -1.95 -0.54 -12.22
N MET A 59 -0.97 0.30 -11.89
CA MET A 59 -0.08 0.93 -12.87
C MET A 59 0.65 -0.12 -13.70
N LEU A 60 1.28 -1.11 -13.05
CA LEU A 60 2.01 -2.18 -13.72
C LEU A 60 1.10 -3.04 -14.60
N ALA A 61 -0.11 -3.36 -14.12
CA ALA A 61 -1.07 -4.12 -14.89
C ALA A 61 -1.45 -3.37 -16.18
N GLN A 62 -1.81 -2.08 -16.09
CA GLN A 62 -2.23 -1.29 -17.26
C GLN A 62 -1.16 -1.24 -18.35
N VAL A 63 0.08 -0.87 -17.99
CA VAL A 63 1.16 -0.71 -18.98
C VAL A 63 1.66 -2.04 -19.53
N SER A 64 1.37 -3.14 -18.83
CA SER A 64 1.68 -4.50 -19.27
C SER A 64 0.52 -5.18 -20.01
N GLY A 65 -0.61 -4.48 -20.24
CA GLY A 65 -1.78 -5.02 -20.94
C GLY A 65 -2.65 -5.99 -20.13
N PHE A 66 -2.54 -5.98 -18.80
CA PHE A 66 -3.33 -6.79 -17.89
C PHE A 66 -4.33 -5.96 -17.08
N LYS A 67 -5.29 -6.64 -16.46
CA LYS A 67 -6.11 -6.09 -15.38
C LYS A 67 -5.41 -6.32 -14.04
N ALA A 68 -5.59 -5.41 -13.10
CA ALA A 68 -5.16 -5.67 -11.73
C ALA A 68 -5.92 -6.88 -11.16
N GLY A 69 -5.17 -7.81 -10.58
CA GLY A 69 -5.67 -9.01 -9.93
C GLY A 69 -5.64 -8.89 -8.42
N GLU A 70 -5.34 -9.99 -7.74
CA GLU A 70 -5.24 -10.04 -6.29
C GLU A 70 -3.96 -9.36 -5.79
N PHE A 71 -4.10 -8.61 -4.70
CA PHE A 71 -3.00 -8.06 -3.94
C PHE A 71 -2.94 -8.74 -2.57
N ILE A 72 -1.86 -9.47 -2.33
CA ILE A 72 -1.62 -10.24 -1.11
C ILE A 72 -0.54 -9.52 -0.30
N HIS A 73 -0.86 -9.10 0.92
CA HIS A 73 0.08 -8.41 1.80
C HIS A 73 0.51 -9.35 2.94
N VAL A 74 1.73 -9.85 2.85
CA VAL A 74 2.36 -10.71 3.86
C VAL A 74 3.15 -9.83 4.82
N ILE A 75 2.74 -9.83 6.09
CA ILE A 75 3.36 -9.03 7.15
C ILE A 75 3.97 -9.98 8.17
N SER A 76 5.27 -9.84 8.45
CA SER A 76 5.97 -10.68 9.44
C SER A 76 5.74 -10.19 10.87
N ASP A 77 6.09 -8.93 11.14
CA ASP A 77 5.83 -8.26 12.42
C ASP A 77 4.77 -7.19 12.22
N MET A 78 3.53 -7.52 12.58
CA MET A 78 2.41 -6.58 12.63
C MET A 78 2.21 -6.14 14.06
N HIS A 79 2.46 -4.86 14.34
CA HIS A 79 2.42 -4.34 15.70
C HIS A 79 1.60 -3.06 15.81
N ILE A 80 1.28 -2.76 17.07
CA ILE A 80 0.62 -1.55 17.54
C ILE A 80 1.50 -0.98 18.63
N TYR A 81 1.83 0.31 18.57
CA TYR A 81 2.49 0.98 19.70
C TYR A 81 1.50 1.21 20.83
N ASP A 82 1.91 1.06 22.09
CA ASP A 82 1.03 1.24 23.25
C ASP A 82 0.28 2.57 23.26
N ARG A 83 0.97 3.64 22.84
CA ARG A 83 0.41 5.00 22.71
C ARG A 83 -0.70 5.12 21.67
N HIS A 84 -0.82 4.16 20.77
CA HIS A 84 -1.85 4.09 19.73
C HIS A 84 -3.10 3.32 20.17
N ILE A 85 -3.01 2.49 21.23
CA ILE A 85 -4.13 1.64 21.69
C ILE A 85 -5.42 2.45 21.91
N PRO A 86 -5.42 3.60 22.63
CA PRO A 86 -6.66 4.35 22.86
C PRO A 86 -7.28 4.94 21.57
N ILE A 87 -6.47 5.17 20.52
CA ILE A 87 -6.95 5.66 19.22
C ILE A 87 -7.56 4.51 18.43
N ILE A 88 -6.89 3.36 18.40
CA ILE A 88 -7.35 2.16 17.70
C ILE A 88 -8.67 1.67 18.30
N GLU A 89 -8.80 1.62 19.63
CA GLU A 89 -10.04 1.23 20.30
C GLU A 89 -11.25 2.10 19.90
N LYS A 90 -11.03 3.38 19.58
CA LYS A 90 -12.07 4.28 19.04
C LYS A 90 -12.35 4.00 17.57
N LEU A 91 -11.31 3.74 16.77
CA LEU A 91 -11.43 3.48 15.33
C LEU A 91 -12.18 2.17 15.05
N ILE A 92 -11.87 1.08 15.75
CA ILE A 92 -12.49 -0.24 15.52
C ILE A 92 -13.97 -0.29 15.89
N LYS A 93 -14.48 0.69 16.64
CA LYS A 93 -15.91 0.84 16.96
C LYS A 93 -16.69 1.55 15.86
N ARG A 94 -16.02 2.16 14.88
CA ARG A 94 -16.68 2.88 13.78
C ARG A 94 -17.29 1.88 12.80
N LYS A 95 -18.45 2.24 12.25
CA LYS A 95 -19.03 1.50 11.12
C LYS A 95 -18.15 1.75 9.88
N PRO A 96 -17.66 0.70 9.19
CA PRO A 96 -16.94 0.88 7.94
C PRO A 96 -17.86 1.45 6.86
N PHE A 97 -17.27 2.21 5.93
CA PHE A 97 -17.94 2.64 4.70
C PHE A 97 -17.63 1.67 3.56
N GLU A 98 -18.43 1.75 2.50
CA GLU A 98 -18.11 1.07 1.24
C GLU A 98 -16.74 1.52 0.70
N ALA A 99 -16.07 0.62 0.00
CA ALA A 99 -14.81 0.94 -0.65
C ALA A 99 -15.00 2.04 -1.71
N PRO A 100 -14.04 2.97 -1.86
CA PRO A 100 -14.09 3.97 -2.91
C PRO A 100 -13.88 3.34 -4.29
N MET A 101 -14.14 4.12 -5.34
CA MET A 101 -13.80 3.77 -6.71
C MET A 101 -12.47 4.39 -7.10
N PHE A 102 -11.48 3.55 -7.42
CA PHE A 102 -10.20 3.98 -7.97
C PHE A 102 -10.28 4.04 -9.51
N LYS A 103 -9.89 5.17 -10.10
CA LYS A 103 -9.77 5.33 -11.55
C LYS A 103 -8.36 5.78 -11.92
N MET A 104 -7.94 5.41 -13.12
CA MET A 104 -6.64 5.74 -13.67
C MET A 104 -6.78 6.13 -15.15
N ASN A 105 -5.97 7.08 -15.62
CA ASN A 105 -5.95 7.49 -17.02
C ASN A 105 -5.53 6.32 -17.93
N ASP A 106 -6.48 5.81 -18.72
CA ASP A 106 -6.29 4.63 -19.59
C ASP A 106 -5.42 4.90 -20.82
N LYS A 107 -5.13 6.17 -21.13
CA LYS A 107 -4.30 6.59 -22.26
C LYS A 107 -2.81 6.41 -21.98
N ILE A 108 -2.39 6.36 -20.73
CA ILE A 108 -0.99 6.17 -20.35
C ILE A 108 -0.54 4.73 -20.66
N LYS A 109 0.49 4.60 -21.49
CA LYS A 109 1.04 3.30 -21.93
C LYS A 109 2.47 3.04 -21.46
N ASN A 110 3.16 4.05 -20.94
CA ASN A 110 4.49 3.92 -20.35
C ASN A 110 4.39 4.18 -18.84
N PHE A 111 5.05 3.33 -18.06
CA PHE A 111 5.03 3.40 -16.60
C PHE A 111 5.54 4.75 -16.06
N TYR A 112 6.52 5.35 -16.75
CA TYR A 112 7.15 6.60 -16.30
C TYR A 112 6.38 7.86 -16.69
N ASP A 113 5.30 7.74 -17.47
CA ASP A 113 4.50 8.87 -17.92
C ASP A 113 3.37 9.21 -16.93
N PHE A 114 3.13 8.38 -15.91
CA PHE A 114 2.11 8.65 -14.89
C PHE A 114 2.46 9.87 -14.04
N THR A 115 1.46 10.72 -13.81
CA THR A 115 1.49 11.87 -12.91
C THR A 115 0.39 11.74 -11.85
N VAL A 116 0.42 12.59 -10.82
CA VAL A 116 -0.62 12.56 -9.77
C VAL A 116 -2.03 12.83 -10.34
N ASP A 117 -2.12 13.64 -11.39
CA ASP A 117 -3.39 14.02 -12.03
C ASP A 117 -4.03 12.85 -12.82
N ASP A 118 -3.29 11.76 -13.05
CA ASP A 118 -3.79 10.57 -13.74
C ASP A 118 -4.62 9.64 -12.84
N PHE A 119 -4.76 9.97 -11.55
CA PHE A 119 -5.44 9.15 -10.55
C PHE A 119 -6.62 9.88 -9.93
N GLU A 120 -7.75 9.18 -9.80
CA GLU A 120 -8.95 9.72 -9.15
C GLU A 120 -9.49 8.69 -8.15
N ILE A 121 -9.83 9.15 -6.95
CA ILE A 121 -10.61 8.38 -5.97
C ILE A 121 -12.01 8.99 -5.89
N ALA A 122 -13.00 8.30 -6.48
CA ALA A 122 -14.40 8.69 -6.39
C ALA A 122 -15.10 8.00 -5.20
N ASP A 123 -16.16 8.63 -4.69
CA ASP A 123 -17.01 8.11 -3.62
C ASP A 123 -16.31 7.76 -2.30
N TYR A 124 -15.13 8.34 -2.05
CA TYR A 124 -14.40 8.10 -0.80
C TYR A 124 -15.05 8.79 0.39
N LYS A 125 -15.66 7.97 1.25
CA LYS A 125 -16.20 8.40 2.54
C LYS A 125 -15.20 8.08 3.65
N TYR A 126 -14.90 9.07 4.48
CA TYR A 126 -14.00 8.92 5.62
C TYR A 126 -14.69 9.39 6.90
N GLY A 127 -14.30 8.79 8.03
CA GLY A 127 -14.81 9.18 9.34
C GLY A 127 -14.12 10.43 9.88
N GLU A 128 -14.62 10.94 11.01
CA GLU A 128 -14.03 12.10 11.68
C GLU A 128 -12.54 11.87 12.00
N SER A 129 -11.74 12.94 11.94
CA SER A 129 -10.33 12.87 12.29
C SER A 129 -10.12 12.35 13.71
N VAL A 130 -9.11 11.51 13.90
CA VAL A 130 -8.66 11.07 15.24
C VAL A 130 -7.56 11.98 15.82
N GLY A 131 -7.33 13.13 15.19
CA GLY A 131 -6.27 14.06 15.56
C GLY A 131 -4.88 13.63 15.09
N LYS A 132 -3.84 14.23 15.67
CA LYS A 132 -2.45 13.88 15.36
C LYS A 132 -2.10 12.53 15.97
N ILE A 133 -1.60 11.62 15.15
CA ILE A 133 -1.09 10.32 15.60
C ILE A 133 0.41 10.47 15.85
N PRO A 134 0.91 10.20 17.07
CA PRO A 134 2.33 10.32 17.38
C PRO A 134 3.10 9.19 16.66
N ILE A 135 4.11 9.55 15.87
CA ILE A 135 4.97 8.59 15.16
C ILE A 135 6.17 8.24 16.05
N ALA A 136 6.58 6.98 16.07
CA ALA A 136 7.84 6.56 16.70
C ALA A 136 9.02 6.99 15.81
N ILE A 137 10.04 7.61 16.43
CA ILE A 137 11.29 8.00 15.77
C ILE A 137 12.34 6.96 16.17
#